data_AF-A0A0C3P4J4-F1
#
_entry.id   AF-A0A0C3P4J4-F1
#
_cell.length_a   1.000
_cell.length_b   1.000
_cell.length_c   1.000
_cell.angle_alpha   90.00
_cell.angle_beta   90.00
_cell.angle_gamma   90.00
#
_symmetry.space_group_name_H-M   'P 1'
#
loop_
_entity.id
_entity.type
_entity.pdbx_description
1 polymer ?
#
loop_
_entity_poly.entity_id
_entity_poly.type
_entity_poly.pdbx_seq_one_letter_code
_entity_poly.pdbx_strand_id
1 'polypeptide(L)'
;LPDTLQDFYYQVFNKAATSEILTLCRHEIMQAIWLLLLDDDFMHAYQFGLVVKFADGILRRVFPRIFTYSADYPEKVLLACLKFLGGCPCPRCLIKKDEISMLGTKAD
;
A
#
# COMPACT_ATOMS: atom_id res chain seq x y z
N LEU A 1 12.40 -6.29 8.46
CA LEU A 1 12.47 -5.43 9.67
C LEU A 1 13.89 -5.57 10.22
N PRO A 2 14.47 -4.53 10.83
CA PRO A 2 15.78 -4.65 11.47
C PRO A 2 15.74 -5.67 12.60
N ASP A 3 16.80 -6.47 12.76
CA ASP A 3 16.91 -7.46 13.84
C ASP A 3 16.88 -6.80 15.23
N THR A 4 17.28 -5.54 15.31
CA THR A 4 17.29 -4.71 16.53
C THR A 4 15.92 -4.17 16.94
N LEU A 5 14.87 -4.39 16.13
CA LEU A 5 13.55 -3.82 16.39
C LEU A 5 12.96 -4.28 17.73
N GLN A 6 13.18 -5.55 18.08
CA GLN A 6 12.64 -6.12 19.31
C GLN A 6 13.25 -5.46 20.56
N ASP A 7 14.56 -5.25 20.53
CA ASP A 7 15.30 -4.60 21.61
C ASP A 7 14.88 -3.14 21.76
N PHE A 8 14.77 -2.40 20.64
CA PHE A 8 14.26 -1.04 20.63
C PHE A 8 12.84 -0.95 21.20
N TYR A 9 11.94 -1.82 20.75
CA TYR A 9 10.55 -1.81 21.19
C TYR A 9 10.44 -2.12 22.70
N TYR A 10 11.25 -3.06 23.20
CA TYR A 10 11.31 -3.37 24.63
C TYR A 10 11.84 -2.19 25.45
N GLN A 11 12.88 -1.50 25.00
CA GLN A 11 13.42 -0.33 25.70
C GLN A 11 12.39 0.81 25.82
N VAL A 12 11.55 1.01 24.80
CA VAL A 12 10.56 2.09 24.77
C VAL A 12 9.28 1.74 25.52
N PHE A 13 8.78 0.50 25.37
CA PHE A 13 7.45 0.10 25.86
C PHE A 13 7.48 -0.90 27.03
N ASN A 14 8.66 -1.34 27.46
CA ASN A 14 8.90 -2.36 28.50
C ASN A 14 8.10 -3.66 28.24
N LYS A 15 7.91 -4.00 26.98
CA LYS A 15 7.21 -5.21 26.53
C LYS A 15 7.75 -5.66 25.19
N ALA A 16 7.69 -6.95 24.93
CA ALA A 16 8.00 -7.50 23.61
C ALA A 16 6.97 -7.02 22.57
N ALA A 17 7.42 -6.71 21.35
CA ALA A 17 6.50 -6.51 20.24
C ALA A 17 5.79 -7.83 19.93
N THR A 18 4.47 -7.79 19.81
CA THR A 18 3.67 -8.95 19.43
C THR A 18 3.72 -9.18 17.92
N SER A 19 3.27 -10.35 17.46
CA SER A 19 3.13 -10.68 16.04
C SER A 19 2.30 -9.66 15.26
N GLU A 20 1.27 -9.10 15.89
CA GLU A 20 0.37 -8.11 15.31
C GLU A 20 1.10 -6.79 15.10
N ILE A 21 1.89 -6.35 16.10
CA ILE A 21 2.71 -5.14 16.02
C ILE A 21 3.77 -5.27 14.92
N LEU A 22 4.47 -6.40 14.86
CA LEU A 22 5.47 -6.63 13.81
C LEU A 22 4.84 -6.64 12.41
N THR A 23 3.61 -7.15 12.28
CA THR A 23 2.84 -7.11 11.03
C THR A 23 2.45 -5.68 10.65
N LEU A 24 2.00 -4.88 11.62
CA LEU A 24 1.73 -3.46 11.41
C LEU A 24 2.99 -2.71 10.97
N CYS A 25 4.13 -2.90 11.64
CA CYS A 25 5.38 -2.23 11.26
C CYS A 25 5.81 -2.56 9.83
N ARG A 26 5.64 -3.82 9.37
CA ARG A 26 5.90 -4.19 7.97
C ARG A 26 4.98 -3.45 7.01
N HIS A 27 3.68 -3.38 7.33
CA HIS A 27 2.71 -2.63 6.55
C HIS A 27 3.10 -1.15 6.44
N GLU A 28 3.38 -0.50 7.58
CA GLU A 28 3.74 0.92 7.62
C GLU A 28 5.02 1.24 6.85
N ILE A 29 6.03 0.36 6.89
CA ILE A 29 7.24 0.53 6.09
C ILE A 29 6.93 0.47 4.59
N MET A 30 6.10 -0.49 4.17
CA MET A 30 5.71 -0.57 2.75
C MET A 30 4.96 0.71 2.33
N GLN A 31 4.02 1.18 3.14
CA GLN A 31 3.30 2.43 2.86
C GLN A 31 4.24 3.65 2.84
N ALA A 32 5.20 3.73 3.76
CA ALA A 32 6.20 4.79 3.78
C ALA A 32 7.07 4.79 2.52
N ILE A 33 7.47 3.61 2.02
CA ILE A 33 8.20 3.48 0.74
C ILE A 33 7.34 4.01 -0.42
N TRP A 34 6.05 3.71 -0.43
CA TRP A 34 5.14 4.25 -1.45
C TRP A 34 5.02 5.77 -1.40
N LEU A 35 4.95 6.35 -0.21
CA LEU A 35 4.93 7.81 -0.05
C LEU A 35 6.22 8.46 -0.52
N LEU A 36 7.37 7.78 -0.35
CA LEU A 36 8.65 8.26 -0.89
C LEU A 36 8.72 8.15 -2.41
N LEU A 37 8.14 7.10 -3.01
CA LEU A 37 8.12 6.91 -4.47
C LEU A 37 7.09 7.81 -5.17
N LEU A 38 5.96 8.06 -4.52
CA LEU A 38 4.86 8.90 -5.00
C LEU A 38 4.98 10.32 -4.43
N ASP A 39 6.17 10.91 -4.61
CA ASP A 39 6.43 12.28 -4.19
C ASP A 39 5.61 13.31 -5.00
N ASP A 40 5.68 14.56 -4.58
CA ASP A 40 4.88 15.64 -5.18
C ASP A 40 5.17 15.82 -6.68
N ASP A 41 6.44 15.67 -7.09
CA ASP A 41 6.86 15.79 -8.49
C ASP A 41 6.32 14.63 -9.33
N PHE A 42 6.41 13.40 -8.83
CA PHE A 42 5.84 12.23 -9.46
C PHE A 42 4.33 12.38 -9.60
N MET A 43 3.64 12.78 -8.53
CA MET A 43 2.18 12.94 -8.53
C MET A 43 1.73 14.05 -9.48
N HIS A 44 2.48 15.15 -9.54
CA HIS A 44 2.26 16.21 -10.52
C HIS A 44 2.41 15.68 -11.95
N ALA A 45 3.50 14.95 -12.24
CA ALA A 45 3.72 14.35 -13.55
C ALA A 45 2.69 13.26 -13.87
N TYR A 46 2.21 12.51 -12.89
CA TYR A 46 1.18 11.49 -13.04
C TYR A 46 -0.17 12.10 -13.46
N GLN A 47 -0.52 13.26 -12.88
CA GLN A 47 -1.77 13.97 -13.18
C GLN A 47 -1.68 14.80 -14.47
N PHE A 48 -0.60 15.55 -14.66
CA PHE A 48 -0.49 16.57 -15.70
C PHE A 48 0.44 16.19 -16.85
N GLY A 49 1.25 15.15 -16.67
CA GLY A 49 2.26 14.71 -17.63
C GLY A 49 3.53 15.54 -17.56
N LEU A 50 4.63 14.95 -18.02
CA LEU A 50 5.96 15.56 -18.13
C LEU A 50 6.32 15.74 -19.61
N VAL A 51 6.88 16.90 -19.97
CA VAL A 51 7.31 17.16 -21.35
C VAL A 51 8.76 16.74 -21.51
N VAL A 52 9.03 15.76 -22.37
CA VAL A 52 10.37 15.23 -22.63
C VAL A 52 10.67 15.29 -24.12
N LYS A 53 11.90 15.68 -24.45
CA LYS A 53 12.44 15.58 -25.80
C LYS A 53 12.94 14.16 -26.01
N PHE A 54 12.34 13.46 -26.97
CA PHE A 54 12.71 12.10 -27.31
C PHE A 54 13.94 12.08 -28.24
N ALA A 55 14.50 10.89 -28.47
CA ALA A 55 15.70 10.71 -29.28
C ALA A 55 15.54 11.19 -30.74
N ASP A 56 14.31 11.22 -31.26
CA ASP A 56 13.96 11.77 -32.57
C ASP A 56 13.84 13.30 -32.60
N GLY A 57 14.12 13.97 -31.48
CA GLY A 57 14.05 15.42 -31.35
C GLY A 57 12.64 15.98 -31.10
N ILE A 58 11.61 15.13 -31.09
CA ILE A 58 10.22 15.54 -30.89
C ILE A 58 9.91 15.66 -29.40
N LEU A 59 9.28 16.77 -29.00
CA LEU A 59 8.75 16.96 -27.66
C LEU A 59 7.44 16.20 -27.50
N ARG A 60 7.36 15.35 -26.47
CA ARG A 60 6.15 14.58 -26.14
C ARG A 60 5.80 14.76 -24.67
N ARG A 61 4.50 14.77 -24.38
CA ARG A 61 3.99 14.72 -23.02
C ARG A 61 3.79 13.27 -22.60
N VAL A 62 4.57 12.82 -21.64
CA VAL A 62 4.55 11.46 -21.11
C VAL A 62 3.85 11.46 -19.75
N PHE A 63 3.09 10.41 -19.47
CA PHE A 63 2.45 10.22 -18.17
C PHE A 63 3.08 8.98 -17.53
N PRO A 64 3.79 9.10 -16.39
CA PRO A 64 4.26 7.94 -15.66
C PRO A 64 3.05 7.12 -15.20
N ARG A 65 3.05 5.82 -15.45
CA ARG A 65 1.99 4.89 -15.03
C ARG A 65 2.62 3.63 -14.46
N ILE A 66 2.19 3.24 -13.28
CA ILE A 66 2.56 1.96 -12.68
C ILE A 66 1.61 0.93 -13.29
N PHE A 67 2.09 0.23 -14.31
CA PHE A 67 1.25 -0.65 -15.14
C PHE A 67 1.11 -2.05 -14.55
N THR A 68 2.18 -2.56 -13.91
CA THR A 68 2.20 -3.88 -13.29
C THR A 68 3.02 -3.85 -12.01
N TYR A 69 2.47 -4.42 -10.95
CA TYR A 69 3.23 -4.73 -9.73
C TYR A 69 3.23 -6.24 -9.54
N SER A 70 4.35 -6.87 -9.87
CA SER A 70 4.57 -8.31 -9.74
C SER A 70 4.87 -8.65 -8.27
N ALA A 71 3.83 -8.65 -7.45
CA ALA A 71 3.86 -9.16 -6.08
C ALA A 71 3.07 -10.48 -5.99
N ASP A 72 3.50 -11.34 -5.07
CA ASP A 72 2.68 -12.41 -4.51
C ASP A 72 1.51 -11.85 -3.70
N TYR A 73 0.55 -12.72 -3.41
CA TYR A 73 -0.76 -12.31 -2.90
C TYR A 73 -0.70 -11.52 -1.58
N PRO A 74 0.12 -11.91 -0.57
CA PRO A 74 0.22 -11.14 0.68
C PRO A 74 0.72 -9.70 0.45
N GLU A 75 1.70 -9.53 -0.43
CA GLU A 75 2.33 -8.28 -0.79
C GLU A 75 1.33 -7.41 -1.56
N LYS A 76 0.58 -7.97 -2.52
CA LYS A 76 -0.52 -7.26 -3.20
C LYS A 76 -1.57 -6.74 -2.24
N VAL A 77 -1.91 -7.51 -1.22
CA VAL A 77 -2.90 -7.15 -0.21
C VAL A 77 -2.39 -6.02 0.69
N LEU A 78 -1.09 -6.03 1.05
CA LEU A 78 -0.44 -4.92 1.76
C LEU A 78 -0.44 -3.63 0.93
N LEU A 79 -0.12 -3.73 -0.37
CA LEU A 79 -0.07 -2.59 -1.29
C LEU A 79 -1.43 -1.91 -1.47
N ALA A 80 -2.48 -2.71 -1.64
CA ALA A 80 -3.83 -2.21 -1.84
C ALA A 80 -4.51 -1.72 -0.54
N CYS A 81 -3.76 -1.66 0.58
CA CYS A 81 -4.28 -1.35 1.91
C CYS A 81 -5.51 -2.19 2.29
N LEU A 82 -5.58 -3.42 1.77
CA LEU A 82 -6.68 -4.32 2.05
C LEU A 82 -6.49 -4.86 3.46
N LYS A 83 -7.58 -4.89 4.24
CA LYS A 83 -7.57 -5.40 5.60
C LYS A 83 -7.52 -6.92 5.59
N PHE A 84 -6.38 -7.52 5.23
CA PHE A 84 -6.25 -8.98 5.09
C PHE A 84 -6.74 -9.75 6.31
N LEU A 85 -6.33 -9.29 7.50
CA LEU A 85 -6.68 -9.89 8.78
C LEU A 85 -7.87 -9.21 9.45
N GLY A 86 -8.44 -8.18 8.83
CA GLY A 86 -9.61 -7.49 9.34
C GLY A 86 -10.91 -8.16 8.92
N GLY A 87 -11.95 -7.96 9.72
CA GLY A 87 -13.30 -8.45 9.44
C GLY A 87 -13.92 -7.84 8.18
N CYS A 88 -13.49 -6.65 7.76
CA CYS A 88 -13.94 -5.98 6.53
C CYS A 88 -12.84 -6.01 5.46
N PRO A 89 -13.16 -5.91 4.15
CA PRO A 89 -12.16 -6.03 3.09
C PRO A 89 -11.19 -4.84 3.01
N CYS A 90 -11.61 -3.64 3.41
CA CYS A 90 -10.79 -2.43 3.36
C CYS A 90 -11.14 -1.45 4.51
N PRO A 91 -10.31 -0.44 4.80
CA PRO A 91 -10.59 0.56 5.84
C PRO A 91 -11.89 1.34 5.65
N ARG A 92 -12.36 1.49 4.41
CA ARG A 92 -13.59 2.20 4.06
C ARG A 92 -14.83 1.30 4.00
N CYS A 93 -14.61 -0.01 3.91
CA CYS A 93 -15.65 -0.99 3.65
C CYS A 93 -16.30 -1.39 4.98
N LEU A 94 -17.63 -1.37 5.07
CA LEU A 94 -18.38 -1.75 6.28
C LEU A 94 -18.88 -3.20 6.24
N ILE A 95 -19.02 -3.78 5.04
CA ILE A 95 -19.40 -5.17 4.86
C ILE A 95 -18.34 -6.09 5.46
N LYS A 96 -18.76 -7.11 6.20
CA LYS A 96 -17.83 -8.11 6.71
C LYS A 96 -17.49 -9.13 5.62
N LYS A 97 -16.33 -9.78 5.74
CA LYS A 97 -15.83 -10.72 4.73
C LYS A 97 -16.68 -11.97 4.60
N ASP A 98 -17.24 -12.45 5.69
CA ASP A 98 -18.22 -13.54 5.73
C ASP A 98 -19.54 -13.18 5.02
N GLU A 99 -19.86 -11.89 4.90
CA GLU A 99 -21.05 -11.40 4.21
C GLU A 99 -20.79 -11.06 2.73
N ILE A 100 -19.55 -11.13 2.25
CA ILE A 100 -19.20 -10.79 0.85
C ILE A 100 -19.97 -11.66 -0.15
N SER A 101 -20.22 -12.93 0.16
CA SER A 101 -21.01 -13.82 -0.70
C SER A 101 -22.47 -13.38 -0.86
N MET A 102 -22.96 -12.50 0.01
CA MET A 102 -24.30 -11.94 -0.02
C MET A 102 -24.38 -10.63 -0.83
N LEU A 103 -23.26 -10.15 -1.41
CA LEU A 103 -23.28 -8.98 -2.27
C LEU A 103 -24.24 -9.19 -3.45
N GLY A 104 -25.21 -8.28 -3.58
CA GLY A 104 -26.20 -8.33 -4.66
C GLY A 104 -27.39 -9.26 -4.40
N THR A 105 -27.49 -9.87 -3.21
CA THR A 105 -28.74 -10.53 -2.81
C THR A 105 -29.81 -9.47 -2.51
N LYS A 106 -31.08 -9.83 -2.66
CA LYS A 106 -32.17 -8.96 -2.20
C LYS A 106 -32.03 -8.74 -0.70
N ALA A 107 -32.18 -7.49 -0.27
CA ALA A 107 -32.50 -7.20 1.12
C ALA A 107 -33.94 -7.67 1.34
N ASP A 108 -34.13 -8.61 2.25
CA ASP A 108 -35.45 -9.07 2.68
C ASP A 108 -36.21 -7.97 3.44
#